data_AF-W0FTH8-F1
#
_entry.id   AF-W0FTH8-F1
#
_cell.length_a   1.000
_cell.length_b   1.000
_cell.length_c   1.000
_cell.angle_alpha   90.00
_cell.angle_beta   90.00
_cell.angle_gamma   90.00
#
_symmetry.space_group_name_H-M   'P 1'
#
loop_
_entity.id
_entity.type
_entity.pdbx_description
1 polymer ?
#
loop_
_entity_poly.entity_id
_entity_poly.type
_entity_poly.pdbx_seq_one_letter_code
_entity_poly.pdbx_strand_id
1 'polypeptide(L)'
;RETAARFTAALELAIDRATLSGQPVGIHFSDSAWRIMVPGKTPSAWRWVPLQEDAADESQNDWDEELSIHLQPFKPDDSNQPQVVILADGQITPFSLLMANAGTGEPLLTLVCSGSWPLDQTLARDTRP
;
A
#
# COMPACT_ATOMS: atom_id res chain seq x y z
N ARG A 1 3.46 10.03 -11.16
CA ARG A 1 4.11 8.82 -11.73
C ARG A 1 5.15 8.25 -10.78
N GLU A 2 5.98 9.07 -10.15
CA GLU A 2 6.98 8.62 -9.17
C GLU A 2 6.38 7.92 -7.94
N THR A 3 5.34 8.49 -7.32
CA THR A 3 4.63 7.91 -6.17
C THR A 3 4.06 6.52 -6.45
N ALA A 4 3.53 6.30 -7.65
CA ALA A 4 3.01 5.01 -8.07
C ALA A 4 4.10 3.94 -8.21
N ALA A 5 5.26 4.32 -8.73
CA ALA A 5 6.41 3.45 -8.84
C ALA A 5 6.94 3.07 -7.45
N ARG A 6 7.03 4.05 -6.53
CA ARG A 6 7.39 3.80 -5.12
C ARG A 6 6.43 2.83 -4.44
N PHE A 7 5.12 3.05 -4.60
CA PHE A 7 4.12 2.13 -4.05
C PHE A 7 4.21 0.72 -4.64
N THR A 8 4.43 0.61 -5.96
CA THR A 8 4.61 -0.68 -6.63
C THR A 8 5.84 -1.42 -6.08
N ALA A 9 6.98 -0.73 -5.98
CA ALA A 9 8.23 -1.30 -5.46
C ALA A 9 8.08 -1.77 -4.00
N ALA A 10 7.34 -1.03 -3.19
CA ALA A 10 7.11 -1.41 -1.81
C ALA A 10 6.16 -2.59 -1.64
N LEU A 11 5.18 -2.73 -2.55
CA LEU A 11 4.35 -3.92 -2.59
C LEU A 11 5.16 -5.15 -3.01
N GLU A 12 6.08 -5.01 -3.97
CA GLU A 12 7.05 -6.06 -4.33
C GLU A 12 7.91 -6.48 -3.13
N LEU A 13 8.47 -5.49 -2.40
CA LEU A 13 9.21 -5.72 -1.16
C LEU A 13 8.38 -6.47 -0.11
N ALA A 14 7.12 -6.07 0.07
CA ALA A 14 6.22 -6.70 1.04
C ALA A 14 5.89 -8.15 0.66
N ILE A 15 5.75 -8.45 -0.64
CA ILE A 15 5.51 -9.82 -1.15
C ILE A 15 6.75 -10.70 -0.94
N ASP A 16 7.93 -10.22 -1.31
CA ASP A 16 9.19 -10.93 -1.10
C ASP A 16 9.37 -11.24 0.39
N ARG A 17 9.16 -10.23 1.25
CA ARG A 17 9.25 -10.40 2.70
C ARG A 17 8.24 -11.40 3.25
N ALA A 18 6.98 -11.35 2.82
CA ALA A 18 5.96 -12.29 3.27
C ALA A 18 6.35 -13.74 2.93
N THR A 19 6.88 -13.93 1.73
CA THR A 19 7.34 -15.23 1.21
C THR A 19 8.58 -15.73 1.98
N LEU A 20 9.61 -14.89 2.13
CA LEU A 20 10.87 -15.26 2.78
C LEU A 20 10.72 -15.50 4.29
N SER A 21 9.92 -14.69 4.98
CA SER A 21 9.73 -14.81 6.42
C SER A 21 8.71 -15.88 6.82
N GLY A 22 7.85 -16.30 5.87
CA GLY A 22 6.70 -17.17 6.17
C GLY A 22 5.63 -16.48 7.03
N GLN A 23 5.70 -15.15 7.18
CA GLN A 23 4.79 -14.36 8.00
C GLN A 23 3.97 -13.40 7.12
N PRO A 24 2.74 -13.05 7.51
CA PRO A 24 1.97 -12.07 6.77
C PRO A 24 2.61 -10.68 6.89
N VAL A 25 2.49 -9.90 5.83
CA VAL A 25 2.90 -8.48 5.79
C VAL A 25 1.67 -7.64 5.49
N GLY A 26 1.54 -6.51 6.18
CA GLY A 26 0.45 -5.57 5.99
C GLY A 26 0.90 -4.31 5.27
N ILE A 27 0.00 -3.68 4.51
CA ILE A 27 0.14 -2.32 4.04
C ILE A 27 -0.95 -1.50 4.72
N HIS A 28 -0.51 -0.48 5.44
CA HIS A 28 -1.38 0.51 6.06
C HIS A 28 -1.44 1.78 5.20
N PHE A 29 -2.64 2.30 5.01
CA PHE A 29 -2.93 3.53 4.27
C PHE A 29 -3.52 4.56 5.22
N SER A 30 -2.89 5.71 5.33
CA SER A 30 -3.49 6.92 5.87
C SER A 30 -3.73 7.93 4.75
N ASP A 31 -4.40 9.02 5.09
CA ASP A 31 -4.66 10.12 4.15
C ASP A 31 -3.38 10.78 3.65
N SER A 32 -2.30 10.70 4.44
CA SER A 32 -1.02 11.39 4.16
C SER A 32 0.13 10.45 3.78
N ALA A 33 0.03 9.15 4.06
CA ALA A 33 1.11 8.22 3.77
C ALA A 33 0.61 6.78 3.59
N TRP A 34 1.50 5.92 3.11
CA TRP A 34 1.35 4.47 3.28
C TRP A 34 2.58 3.90 3.96
N ARG A 35 2.40 2.75 4.62
CA ARG A 35 3.52 2.07 5.29
C ARG A 35 3.40 0.55 5.30
N ILE A 36 4.55 -0.11 5.30
CA ILE A 36 4.66 -1.56 5.48
C ILE A 36 4.60 -1.89 6.97
N MET A 37 3.76 -2.84 7.33
CA MET A 37 3.51 -3.31 8.68
C MET A 37 3.87 -4.79 8.77
N VAL A 38 4.51 -5.19 9.87
CA VAL A 38 4.87 -6.59 10.14
C VAL A 38 4.32 -7.05 11.48
N PRO A 39 4.15 -8.37 11.65
CA PRO A 39 3.77 -8.94 12.92
C PRO A 39 4.83 -8.70 14.00
N GLY A 40 4.53 -7.83 14.96
CA GLY A 40 5.34 -7.59 16.14
C GLY A 40 4.89 -8.47 17.31
N LYS A 41 5.85 -9.10 17.99
CA LYS A 41 5.60 -9.85 19.21
C LYS A 41 5.65 -8.90 20.41
N THR A 42 4.52 -8.65 21.06
CA THR A 42 4.52 -8.06 22.41
C THR A 42 4.41 -9.18 23.45
N PRO A 43 4.83 -8.95 24.70
CA PRO A 43 4.68 -9.93 25.77
C PRO A 43 3.23 -10.38 26.01
N SER A 44 2.22 -9.60 25.58
CA SER A 44 0.81 -9.86 25.90
C SER A 44 -0.06 -10.25 24.69
N ALA A 45 0.35 -9.90 23.46
CA ALA A 45 -0.40 -10.23 22.25
C ALA A 45 0.44 -10.03 20.97
N TRP A 46 -0.09 -10.56 19.87
CA TRP A 46 0.33 -10.14 18.54
C TRP A 46 -0.19 -8.73 18.23
N ARG A 47 0.66 -7.87 17.67
CA ARG A 47 0.25 -6.57 17.13
C ARG A 47 0.94 -6.29 15.81
N TRP A 48 0.29 -5.52 14.95
CA TRP A 48 0.97 -4.92 13.81
C TRP A 48 1.91 -3.82 14.28
N VAL A 49 3.13 -3.82 13.77
CA VAL A 49 4.11 -2.75 13.99
C VAL A 49 4.65 -2.28 12.64
N PRO A 50 4.99 -1.00 12.50
CA PRO A 50 5.71 -0.53 11.31
C PRO A 50 6.97 -1.36 11.11
N LEU A 51 7.24 -1.72 9.86
CA LEU A 51 8.50 -2.32 9.50
C LEU A 51 9.61 -1.26 9.72
N GLN A 52 10.55 -1.54 10.61
CA GLN A 52 11.76 -0.71 10.79
C GLN A 52 12.92 -1.47 10.13
N GLU A 53 13.51 -0.90 9.09
CA GLU A 53 14.78 -1.40 8.51
C GLU A 53 15.88 -0.36 8.75
N ASP A 54 17.03 -0.83 9.27
CA ASP A 54 18.10 -0.05 9.90
C ASP A 54 18.89 0.94 8.99
N ALA A 55 18.38 1.35 7.83
CA ALA A 55 19.15 2.29 6.97
C ALA A 55 18.36 3.17 6.00
N ALA A 56 17.08 2.92 5.74
CA ALA A 56 16.27 3.81 4.91
C ALA A 56 14.81 3.61 5.27
N ASP A 57 14.09 4.70 5.55
CA ASP A 57 12.68 4.74 5.93
C ASP A 57 11.75 4.35 4.73
N GLU A 58 12.18 3.46 3.83
CA GLU A 58 11.40 3.01 2.65
C GLU A 58 10.10 2.28 3.04
N SER A 59 9.94 1.94 4.31
CA SER A 59 8.74 1.36 4.87
C SER A 59 7.64 2.37 5.15
N GLN A 60 7.90 3.68 5.19
CA GLN A 60 6.89 4.74 5.27
C GLN A 60 7.13 5.76 4.17
N ASN A 61 6.10 6.00 3.36
CA ASN A 61 6.19 6.93 2.23
C ASN A 61 5.00 7.85 2.25
N ASP A 62 5.26 9.14 2.35
CA ASP A 62 4.24 10.17 2.23
C ASP A 62 3.67 10.18 0.80
N TRP A 63 2.37 10.46 0.72
CA TRP A 63 1.77 10.89 -0.53
C TRP A 63 2.33 12.25 -0.90
N ASP A 64 2.38 12.50 -2.19
CA ASP A 64 2.69 13.84 -2.68
C ASP A 64 1.55 14.78 -2.24
N GLU A 65 1.86 15.99 -1.75
CA GLU A 65 0.86 16.92 -1.18
C GLU A 65 -0.22 17.32 -2.20
N GLU A 66 0.08 17.18 -3.50
CA GLU A 66 -0.86 17.44 -4.59
C GLU A 66 -1.77 16.25 -4.91
N LEU A 67 -1.68 15.15 -4.17
CA LEU A 67 -2.46 13.93 -4.39
C LEU A 67 -3.55 13.73 -3.35
N SER A 68 -4.68 13.22 -3.81
CA SER A 68 -5.73 12.62 -2.99
C SER A 68 -5.83 11.14 -3.32
N ILE A 69 -6.07 10.31 -2.30
CA ILE A 69 -6.18 8.87 -2.46
C ILE A 69 -7.57 8.36 -2.13
N HIS A 70 -8.05 7.42 -2.94
CA HIS A 70 -9.30 6.72 -2.71
C HIS A 70 -9.02 5.22 -2.71
N LEU A 71 -9.14 4.60 -1.53
CA LEU A 71 -8.99 3.17 -1.35
C LEU A 71 -10.37 2.52 -1.35
N GLN A 72 -10.51 1.34 -1.96
CA GLN A 72 -11.72 0.51 -1.90
C GLN A 72 -11.36 -0.96 -1.74
N PRO A 73 -12.16 -1.76 -0.99
CA PRO A 73 -13.37 -1.36 -0.25
C PRO A 73 -13.11 -0.65 1.09
N PHE A 74 -11.84 -0.50 1.46
CA PHE A 74 -11.42 0.08 2.74
C PHE A 74 -11.45 1.61 2.72
N LYS A 75 -11.08 2.23 3.84
CA LYS A 75 -10.79 3.65 3.92
C LYS A 75 -9.40 3.85 4.51
N PRO A 76 -8.68 4.90 4.08
CA PRO A 76 -7.51 5.36 4.80
C PRO A 76 -7.94 5.74 6.23
N ASP A 77 -7.10 5.44 7.20
CA ASP A 77 -7.39 5.67 8.61
C ASP A 77 -6.08 5.86 9.39
N ASP A 78 -6.18 6.29 10.65
CA ASP A 78 -5.04 6.44 11.56
C ASP A 78 -4.87 5.26 12.54
N SER A 79 -5.69 4.21 12.41
CA SER A 79 -5.46 2.97 13.14
C SER A 79 -4.15 2.33 12.69
N ASN A 80 -3.37 1.81 13.63
CA ASN A 80 -2.16 1.04 13.30
C ASN A 80 -2.50 -0.39 12.79
N GLN A 81 -3.55 -0.51 11.98
CA GLN A 81 -4.08 -1.76 11.45
C GLN A 81 -4.01 -1.73 9.91
N PRO A 82 -3.29 -2.65 9.26
CA PRO A 82 -3.19 -2.64 7.80
C PRO A 82 -4.54 -2.96 7.16
N GLN A 83 -4.91 -2.18 6.13
CA GLN A 83 -6.09 -2.43 5.30
C GLN A 83 -5.84 -3.57 4.30
N VAL A 84 -4.60 -3.69 3.81
CA VAL A 84 -4.20 -4.74 2.87
C VAL A 84 -3.24 -5.69 3.57
N VAL A 85 -3.52 -6.98 3.53
CA VAL A 85 -2.64 -8.04 4.04
C VAL A 85 -2.18 -8.92 2.89
N ILE A 86 -0.89 -9.24 2.90
CA ILE A 86 -0.18 -10.14 1.98
C ILE A 86 0.24 -11.36 2.81
N LEU A 87 -0.19 -12.53 2.38
CA LEU A 87 0.13 -13.80 3.02
C LEU A 87 1.37 -14.42 2.38
N ALA A 88 2.02 -15.31 3.13
CA ALA A 88 3.24 -15.99 2.70
C ALA A 88 3.05 -16.90 1.45
N ASP A 89 1.82 -17.27 1.13
CA ASP A 89 1.50 -18.03 -0.09
C ASP A 89 1.25 -17.15 -1.32
N GLY A 90 1.37 -15.82 -1.18
CA GLY A 90 1.18 -14.85 -2.26
C GLY A 90 -0.25 -14.35 -2.44
N GLN A 91 -1.19 -14.79 -1.59
CA GLN A 91 -2.52 -14.17 -1.52
C GLN A 91 -2.41 -12.75 -0.98
N ILE A 92 -3.10 -11.82 -1.65
CA ILE A 92 -3.18 -10.41 -1.28
C ILE A 92 -4.65 -10.08 -1.04
N THR A 93 -4.92 -9.23 -0.06
CA THR A 93 -6.28 -8.69 0.12
C THR A 93 -6.67 -7.89 -1.12
N PRO A 94 -7.79 -8.18 -1.81
CA PRO A 94 -8.20 -7.41 -2.99
C PRO A 94 -8.46 -5.95 -2.65
N PHE A 95 -7.97 -5.04 -3.48
CA PHE A 95 -8.18 -3.60 -3.31
C PHE A 95 -8.11 -2.84 -4.63
N SER A 96 -8.66 -1.63 -4.63
CA SER A 96 -8.43 -0.63 -5.67
C SER A 96 -7.93 0.66 -5.01
N LEU A 97 -6.84 1.21 -5.54
CA LEU A 97 -6.27 2.47 -5.11
C LEU A 97 -6.31 3.45 -6.29
N LEU A 98 -7.16 4.46 -6.18
CA LEU A 98 -7.19 5.60 -7.09
C LEU A 98 -6.35 6.74 -6.48
N MET A 99 -5.37 7.20 -7.25
CA MET A 99 -4.65 8.46 -7.00
C MET A 99 -5.20 9.52 -7.94
N ALA A 100 -5.65 10.64 -7.39
CA ALA A 100 -6.20 11.78 -8.12
C ALA A 100 -5.50 13.07 -7.71
N ASN A 101 -5.51 14.08 -8.58
CA ASN A 101 -5.03 15.42 -8.20
C ASN A 101 -5.94 15.99 -7.09
N ALA A 102 -5.36 16.45 -5.98
CA ALA A 102 -6.11 16.95 -4.83
C ALA A 102 -6.90 18.24 -5.14
N GLY A 103 -6.38 19.09 -6.04
CA GLY A 103 -7.01 20.36 -6.42
C GLY A 103 -8.14 20.21 -7.45
N THR A 104 -8.02 19.27 -8.39
CA THR A 104 -9.00 19.10 -9.49
C THR A 104 -9.87 17.85 -9.36
N GLY A 105 -9.48 16.88 -8.55
CA GLY A 105 -10.12 15.56 -8.45
C GLY A 105 -9.90 14.69 -9.69
N GLU A 106 -9.07 15.13 -10.64
CA GLU A 106 -8.82 14.36 -11.86
C GLU A 106 -8.06 13.07 -11.53
N PRO A 107 -8.54 11.91 -12.01
CA PRO A 107 -7.85 10.65 -11.79
C PRO A 107 -6.50 10.69 -12.52
N LEU A 108 -5.45 10.27 -11.84
CA LEU A 108 -4.09 10.19 -12.40
C LEU A 108 -3.71 8.74 -12.67
N LEU A 109 -4.04 7.86 -11.73
CA LEU A 109 -3.74 6.44 -11.81
C LEU A 109 -4.69 5.62 -10.94
N THR A 110 -5.12 4.48 -11.45
CA THR A 110 -5.81 3.45 -10.68
C THR A 110 -4.96 2.18 -10.65
N LEU A 111 -4.71 1.67 -9.45
CA LEU A 111 -4.10 0.37 -9.20
C LEU A 111 -5.17 -0.59 -8.71
N VAL A 112 -5.24 -1.79 -9.29
CA VAL A 112 -6.23 -2.81 -8.92
C VAL A 112 -5.52 -4.12 -8.59
N CYS A 113 -5.75 -4.63 -7.38
CA CYS A 113 -5.35 -5.97 -6.98
C CYS A 113 -6.58 -6.88 -6.91
N SER A 114 -6.57 -7.95 -7.70
CA SER A 114 -7.65 -8.96 -7.72
C SER A 114 -7.41 -10.12 -6.75
N GLY A 115 -6.44 -9.99 -5.84
CA GLY A 115 -6.12 -11.00 -4.82
C GLY A 115 -4.74 -11.65 -4.94
N SER A 116 -3.96 -11.27 -5.95
CA SER A 116 -2.60 -11.77 -6.17
C SER A 116 -1.78 -10.75 -6.96
N TRP A 117 -0.47 -10.94 -6.96
CA TRP A 117 0.45 -10.19 -7.81
C TRP A 117 0.51 -10.79 -9.23
N PRO A 118 0.76 -9.99 -10.30
CA PRO A 118 0.95 -8.54 -10.33
C PRO A 118 -0.35 -7.73 -10.24
N LEU A 119 -0.20 -6.45 -9.88
CA LEU A 119 -1.30 -5.48 -9.95
C LEU A 119 -1.68 -5.18 -11.40
N ASP A 120 -2.97 -4.99 -11.65
CA ASP A 120 -3.43 -4.31 -12.86
C ASP A 120 -3.25 -2.80 -12.66
N GLN A 121 -2.58 -2.15 -13.62
CA GLN A 121 -2.34 -0.71 -13.58
C GLN A 121 -3.07 -0.06 -14.75
N THR A 122 -4.08 0.75 -14.43
CA THR A 122 -4.76 1.57 -15.41
C THR A 122 -4.38 3.03 -15.18
N LEU A 123 -3.48 3.54 -16.02
CA LEU A 123 -3.25 4.98 -16.10
C LEU A 123 -4.55 5.66 -16.55
N ALA A 124 -4.92 6.75 -15.89
CA ALA A 124 -5.95 7.63 -16.42
C ALA A 124 -5.43 8.17 -17.74
N ARG A 125 -5.78 7.49 -18.84
CA ARG A 125 -5.40 7.92 -20.17
C ARG A 125 -6.03 9.29 -20.37
N ASP A 126 -5.18 10.21 -20.80
CA ASP A 126 -5.46 11.34 -21.68
C ASP A 126 -6.77 11.10 -22.47
N THR A 127 -7.91 11.39 -21.86
CA THR A 127 -9.19 11.47 -22.57
C THR A 127 -9.19 12.84 -23.21
N ARG A 128 -8.29 13.07 -24.17
CA ARG A 128 -8.57 14.10 -25.16
C ARG A 128 -9.67 13.56 -26.08
N PRO A 129 -10.73 14.33 -26.32
CA PRO A 129 -11.83 13.94 -27.18
C PRO A 129 -11.38 13.68 -28.62
#